data_AF-A0A8J6BYG4-F1
#
_entry.id   AF-A0A8J6BYG4-F1
#
_cell.length_a   1.000
_cell.length_b   1.000
_cell.length_c   1.000
_cell.angle_alpha   90.00
_cell.angle_beta   90.00
_cell.angle_gamma   90.00
#
_symmetry.space_group_name_H-M   'P 1'
#
loop_
_entity.id
_entity.type
_entity.pdbx_description
1 polymer ?
#
loop_
_entity_poly.entity_id
_entity_poly.type
_entity_poly.pdbx_seq_one_letter_code
_entity_poly.pdbx_strand_id
1 'polypeptide(L)' 'MTRGGAGDEGGRPQVHRDCEARTINVLLRGPKNARETVKHFGPALGVLHSNTKPYVRSKGIKFEKARGRRNSKGFNV' A
#
# COMPACT_ATOMS: atom_id res chain seq x y z
N MET A 1 29.44 27.76 30.37
CA MET A 1 28.21 28.15 29.67
C MET A 1 28.55 28.50 28.22
N THR A 2 28.90 27.52 27.40
CA THR A 2 29.05 27.71 25.95
C THR A 2 27.66 27.63 25.33
N ARG A 3 27.25 28.71 24.66
CA ARG A 3 25.92 28.85 24.05
C ARG A 3 25.80 27.80 22.93
N GLY A 4 24.70 27.06 22.95
CA GLY A 4 24.34 26.11 21.91
C GLY A 4 24.12 26.81 20.57
N GLY A 5 24.67 26.23 19.51
CA GLY A 5 24.30 26.52 18.13
C GLY A 5 23.25 25.49 17.70
N ALA A 6 21.99 25.91 17.68
CA ALA A 6 20.88 25.17 17.10
C ALA A 6 20.66 25.64 15.64
N GLY A 7 20.31 24.70 14.77
CA GLY A 7 19.66 25.00 13.49
C GLY A 7 20.41 24.52 12.26
N ASP A 8 20.29 23.22 11.96
CA ASP A 8 20.47 22.69 10.61
C ASP A 8 19.35 23.28 9.73
N GLU A 9 19.67 24.34 8.98
CA GLU A 9 18.79 24.95 7.96
C GLU A 9 18.71 24.00 6.75
N GLY A 10 17.92 22.93 6.90
CA GLY A 10 17.51 22.06 5.81
C GLY A 10 16.67 22.84 4.80
N GLY A 11 17.34 23.48 3.83
CA GLY A 11 16.73 24.25 2.76
C GLY A 11 15.68 23.44 2.00
N ARG A 12 14.44 23.93 1.98
CA ARG A 12 13.38 23.37 1.14
C ARG A 12 13.76 23.54 -0.34
N PRO A 13 13.59 22.51 -1.19
CA PRO A 13 14.04 22.56 -2.58
C PRO A 13 13.30 23.65 -3.40
N GLN A 14 14.03 24.24 -4.33
CA GLN A 14 13.71 25.39 -5.19
C GLN A 14 12.57 25.15 -6.21
N VAL A 15 11.55 24.33 -5.92
CA VAL A 15 10.46 24.02 -6.88
C VAL A 15 9.44 25.16 -7.05
N HIS A 16 9.72 26.33 -6.48
CA HIS A 16 8.78 27.47 -6.40
C HIS A 16 9.33 28.74 -7.08
N ARG A 17 10.11 28.62 -8.16
CA ARG A 17 10.66 29.78 -8.88
C ARG A 17 10.37 29.85 -10.37
N ASP A 18 9.62 28.90 -10.92
CA ASP A 18 9.24 28.90 -12.34
C ASP A 18 7.71 28.83 -12.48
N CYS A 19 7.02 29.96 -12.35
CA CYS A 19 5.61 30.07 -12.73
C CYS A 19 5.29 31.48 -13.24
N GLU A 20 5.73 31.79 -14.45
CA GLU A 20 5.29 33.02 -15.15
C GLU A 20 4.79 32.76 -16.59
N ALA A 21 4.71 31.52 -17.03
CA ALA A 21 4.04 31.16 -18.27
C ALA A 21 3.10 29.99 -18.02
N ARG A 22 1.89 30.05 -18.60
CA ARG A 22 0.89 28.98 -18.61
C ARG A 22 1.42 27.71 -19.28
N THR A 23 2.31 26.98 -18.62
CA THR A 23 2.72 25.64 -18.98
C THR A 23 1.89 24.64 -18.17
N ILE A 24 1.28 23.67 -18.86
CA ILE A 24 0.48 22.62 -18.22
C ILE A 24 1.48 21.66 -17.56
N ASN A 25 1.85 21.96 -16.31
CA ASN A 25 2.66 21.06 -15.52
C ASN A 25 1.78 19.88 -15.06
N VAL A 26 1.95 18.72 -15.69
CA VAL A 26 1.20 17.50 -15.31
C VAL A 26 1.81 16.93 -14.02
N LEU A 27 1.04 17.00 -12.93
CA LEU A 27 1.40 16.34 -11.67
C LEU A 27 1.28 14.82 -11.82
N LEU A 28 2.40 14.12 -11.87
CA LEU A 28 2.43 12.67 -11.84
C LEU A 28 2.47 12.15 -10.40
N ARG A 29 1.65 11.16 -10.08
CA ARG A 29 1.64 10.48 -8.79
C ARG A 29 1.96 9.00 -8.96
N GLY A 30 2.77 8.46 -8.05
CA GLY A 30 3.00 7.02 -7.98
C GLY A 30 1.75 6.23 -7.55
N PRO A 31 1.71 4.92 -7.80
CA PRO A 31 0.57 4.07 -7.48
C PRO A 31 0.39 3.93 -5.95
N LYS A 32 -0.68 4.54 -5.42
CA LYS A 32 -1.00 4.56 -3.98
C LYS A 32 -1.34 3.18 -3.40
N ASN A 33 -1.92 2.30 -4.22
CA ASN A 33 -2.51 1.03 -3.78
C ASN A 33 -1.60 -0.19 -4.00
N ALA A 34 -0.35 0.01 -4.45
CA ALA A 34 0.57 -1.09 -4.74
C ALA A 34 1.18 -1.76 -3.48
N ARG A 35 0.93 -1.21 -2.29
CA ARG A 35 1.47 -1.73 -1.02
C ARG A 35 0.88 -3.10 -0.69
N GLU A 36 1.70 -4.00 -0.15
CA GLU A 36 1.24 -5.33 0.30
C GLU A 36 0.13 -5.24 1.35
N THR A 37 0.17 -4.23 2.22
CA THR A 37 -0.88 -3.99 3.23
C THR A 37 -2.24 -3.75 2.58
N VAL A 38 -2.29 -3.11 1.42
CA VAL A 38 -3.55 -2.78 0.72
C VAL A 38 -4.24 -4.04 0.19
N LYS A 39 -3.48 -5.11 -0.09
CA LYS A 39 -4.03 -6.39 -0.53
C LYS A 39 -4.83 -7.12 0.55
N HIS A 40 -4.63 -6.75 1.81
CA HIS A 40 -5.36 -7.30 2.94
C HIS A 40 -6.64 -6.53 3.27
N PHE A 41 -6.85 -5.37 2.65
CA PHE A 41 -8.07 -4.58 2.79
C PHE A 41 -9.11 -5.01 1.76
N GLY A 42 -10.38 -4.65 2.00
CA GLY A 42 -11.50 -4.98 1.13
C GLY A 42 -12.50 -5.92 1.80
N PRO A 43 -13.38 -6.57 1.00
CA PRO A 43 -14.38 -7.51 1.50
C PRO A 43 -13.75 -8.62 2.33
N ALA A 44 -14.51 -9.10 3.32
CA ALA A 44 -14.06 -10.14 4.23
C ALA A 44 -13.70 -11.46 3.49
N LEU A 45 -12.82 -12.24 4.11
CA LEU A 45 -12.46 -13.57 3.62
C LEU A 45 -13.69 -14.50 3.69
N GLY A 46 -13.98 -15.19 2.59
CA GLY A 46 -15.16 -16.06 2.51
C GLY A 46 -16.41 -15.36 1.96
N VAL A 47 -16.27 -14.16 1.40
CA VAL A 47 -17.26 -13.61 0.47
C VAL A 47 -16.96 -14.12 -0.93
N LEU A 48 -18.00 -14.54 -1.66
CA LEU A 48 -17.87 -15.00 -3.04
C LEU A 48 -17.17 -13.95 -3.90
N HIS A 49 -16.18 -14.37 -4.70
CA HIS A 49 -15.37 -13.50 -5.57
C HIS A 49 -14.51 -12.46 -4.81
N SER A 50 -14.24 -12.67 -3.53
CA SER A 50 -13.28 -11.84 -2.78
C SER A 50 -11.83 -12.23 -3.10
N ASN A 51 -11.02 -11.22 -3.45
CA ASN A 51 -9.59 -11.39 -3.74
C ASN A 51 -8.68 -10.87 -2.60
N THR A 52 -9.25 -10.67 -1.41
CA THR A 52 -8.52 -10.21 -0.24
C THR A 52 -7.51 -11.26 0.21
N LYS A 53 -6.25 -10.85 0.39
CA LYS A 53 -5.17 -11.74 0.82
C LYS A 53 -5.34 -12.10 2.30
N PRO A 54 -5.36 -13.39 2.69
CA PRO A 54 -5.49 -13.77 4.09
C PRO A 54 -4.20 -13.48 4.89
N TYR A 55 -4.37 -13.25 6.20
CA TYR A 55 -3.26 -13.11 7.14
C TYR A 55 -2.82 -14.49 7.63
N VAL A 56 -1.81 -15.05 6.97
CA VAL A 56 -1.31 -16.40 7.26
C VAL A 56 0.16 -16.34 7.66
N ARG A 57 0.55 -17.13 8.67
CA ARG A 57 1.92 -17.18 9.18
C ARG A 57 2.94 -17.61 8.12
N SER A 58 2.58 -18.58 7.28
CA SER A 58 3.43 -19.08 6.20
C SER A 58 2.60 -19.61 5.04
N LYS A 59 3.23 -19.73 3.87
CA LYS A 59 2.58 -20.29 2.68
C LYS A 59 2.76 -21.80 2.66
N GLY A 60 1.68 -22.56 2.43
CA GLY A 60 1.77 -24.02 2.26
C GLY A 60 0.40 -24.70 2.20
N ILE A 61 0.39 -26.01 1.91
CA ILE A 61 -0.86 -26.80 1.86
C ILE A 61 -1.55 -26.91 3.22
N LYS A 62 -0.78 -26.78 4.30
CA LYS A 62 -1.26 -26.87 5.68
C LYS A 62 -1.91 -25.57 6.18
N PHE A 63 -1.77 -24.47 5.45
CA PHE A 63 -2.21 -23.16 5.90
C PHE A 63 -3.32 -22.63 5.00
N GLU A 64 -4.56 -22.65 5.52
CA GLU A 64 -5.77 -22.01 4.95
C GLU A 64 -6.05 -22.30 3.46
N LYS A 65 -5.69 -23.50 2.96
CA LYS A 65 -5.94 -23.95 1.57
C LYS A 65 -6.99 -25.07 1.42
N ALA A 66 -7.57 -25.56 2.52
CA ALA A 66 -8.41 -26.76 2.50
C ALA A 66 -9.90 -26.47 2.27
N ARG A 67 -10.70 -26.39 3.33
CA ARG A 67 -12.15 -26.14 3.24
C ARG A 67 -12.42 -24.69 2.84
N GLY A 68 -13.40 -24.45 1.98
CA GLY A 68 -13.77 -23.10 1.54
C GLY A 68 -12.87 -22.47 0.48
N ARG A 69 -11.89 -23.22 -0.06
CA ARG A 69 -10.97 -22.76 -1.13
C ARG A 69 -10.93 -23.67 -2.36
N ARG A 70 -11.59 -24.83 -2.30
CA ARG A 70 -11.63 -25.83 -3.39
C ARG A 70 -12.91 -26.63 -3.34
N ASN A 71 -13.42 -26.98 -4.52
CA ASN A 71 -14.69 -27.70 -4.67
C ASN A 71 -14.71 -29.06 -3.95
N SER A 72 -13.56 -29.74 -3.85
CA SER A 72 -13.46 -31.08 -3.23
C SER A 72 -13.51 -31.10 -1.70
N LYS A 73 -13.57 -29.94 -1.03
CA LYS A 73 -13.62 -29.85 0.45
C LYS A 73 -14.77 -28.97 0.92
N GLY A 74 -16.00 -29.40 0.60
CA GLY A 74 -17.24 -28.84 1.13
C GLY A 74 -17.84 -27.77 0.22
N PHE A 75 -17.18 -26.63 0.09
CA PHE A 75 -17.63 -25.52 -0.76
C PHE A 75 -16.43 -24.69 -1.22
N ASN A 76 -16.64 -23.91 -2.27
CA ASN A 76 -15.65 -22.99 -2.82
C ASN A 76 -16.22 -21.57 -2.82
N VAL A 77 -15.36 -20.62 -2.48
CA VAL A 77 -15.73 -19.21 -2.24
C VAL A 77 -14.82 -18.28 -3.02
#